data_AF-A0AAD2GBM1-F1
#
_entry.id   AF-A0AAD2GBM1-F1
#
_cell.length_a   1.000
_cell.length_b   1.000
_cell.length_c   1.000
_cell.angle_alpha   90.00
_cell.angle_beta   90.00
_cell.angle_gamma   90.00
#
_symmetry.space_group_name_H-M   'P 1'
#
loop_
_entity.id
_entity.type
_entity.pdbx_description
1 polymer ?
#
loop_
_entity_poly.entity_id
_entity_poly.type
_entity_poly.pdbx_seq_one_letter_code
_entity_poly.pdbx_strand_id
1 'polypeptide(L)'
;MKLKKTLNTFNDRLQLLQKPGYVASSCDFKFELNPTDRLLADDEAKVEKLHDEVNIARVLFQGQMQAQIIALVKLEIASVQNSIRKSVAKSIVDITTTLALLDTTLEEGHNSDIFQFVLDTDTADLPSLLQHSEFQTKHKLYDLIHTFAQEQATATTPTDAYRPTEDRTYAVDNTSPTVISFLQIFQAVFVTSWDTYLNQIALLENTKKVKAYLSASTAEKATQDTAMALADLDLNDPVTVKNVIDKSVAERTKQLERKLQQVQQVLARNSNRGANKKTQPGALSKNKKGSSPRSNTAAKADDANNGSSSRNSASRKKSKPRRKRFKKTSGS
;
A
#
# COMPACT_ATOMS: atom_id res chain seq x y z
N MET A 1 -9.56 -8.54 -4.98
CA MET A 1 -8.47 -7.53 -4.88
C MET A 1 -8.18 -7.11 -3.42
N LYS A 2 -8.97 -6.23 -2.78
CA LYS A 2 -8.67 -5.72 -1.41
C LYS A 2 -8.47 -6.84 -0.38
N LEU A 3 -9.38 -7.83 -0.36
CA LEU A 3 -9.30 -8.96 0.57
C LEU A 3 -8.03 -9.80 0.39
N LYS A 4 -7.62 -10.09 -0.85
CA LYS A 4 -6.37 -10.82 -1.12
C LYS A 4 -5.12 -10.05 -0.69
N LYS A 5 -5.11 -8.71 -0.82
CA LYS A 5 -4.04 -7.88 -0.27
C LYS A 5 -3.93 -8.03 1.25
N THR A 6 -5.07 -7.97 1.93
CA THR A 6 -5.15 -8.19 3.38
C THR A 6 -4.67 -9.60 3.75
N LEU A 7 -5.06 -10.62 2.99
CA LEU A 7 -4.61 -12.01 3.17
C LEU A 7 -3.09 -12.14 3.08
N ASN A 8 -2.47 -11.58 2.02
CA ASN A 8 -1.02 -11.59 1.87
C ASN A 8 -0.32 -10.89 3.05
N THR A 9 -0.86 -9.74 3.48
CA THR A 9 -0.31 -9.00 4.63
C THR A 9 -0.34 -9.85 5.92
N PHE A 10 -1.44 -10.58 6.15
CA PHE A 10 -1.52 -11.48 7.31
C PHE A 10 -0.62 -12.70 7.19
N ASN A 11 -0.46 -13.26 5.99
CA ASN A 11 0.48 -14.36 5.75
C ASN A 11 1.94 -13.92 5.98
N ASP A 12 2.33 -12.75 5.49
CA ASP A 12 3.67 -12.19 5.71
C ASP A 12 3.92 -11.95 7.21
N ARG A 13 2.91 -11.43 7.92
CA ARG A 13 2.96 -11.24 9.37
C ARG A 13 3.08 -12.58 10.11
N LEU A 14 2.33 -13.60 9.69
CA LEU A 14 2.41 -14.94 10.26
C LEU A 14 3.80 -15.56 10.07
N GLN A 15 4.37 -15.43 8.86
CA GLN A 15 5.74 -15.90 8.58
C GLN A 15 6.77 -15.19 9.45
N LEU A 16 6.64 -13.87 9.65
CA LEU A 16 7.49 -13.11 10.57
C LEU A 16 7.38 -13.61 12.01
N LEU A 17 6.15 -13.81 12.50
CA LEU A 17 5.89 -14.29 13.87
C LEU A 17 6.37 -15.72 14.12
N GLN A 18 6.56 -16.52 13.07
CA GLN A 18 7.06 -17.89 13.15
C GLN A 18 8.60 -17.99 13.05
N LYS A 19 9.30 -16.88 12.75
CA LYS A 19 10.76 -16.90 12.69
C LYS A 19 11.37 -17.14 14.08
N PRO A 20 12.38 -18.00 14.21
CA PRO A 20 13.04 -18.25 15.49
C PRO A 20 13.70 -16.95 15.99
N GLY A 21 13.46 -16.61 17.26
CA GLY A 21 14.02 -15.41 17.90
C GLY A 21 13.28 -14.10 17.59
N TYR A 22 12.22 -14.11 16.76
CA TYR A 22 11.39 -12.93 16.57
C TYR A 22 10.37 -12.82 17.71
N VAL A 23 10.43 -11.73 18.48
CA VAL A 23 9.41 -11.36 19.47
C VAL A 23 8.58 -10.23 18.89
N ALA A 24 7.26 -10.39 18.88
CA ALA A 24 6.37 -9.33 18.46
C ALA A 24 6.55 -8.12 19.40
N SER A 25 6.60 -6.90 18.86
CA SER A 25 6.74 -5.69 19.68
C SER A 25 5.65 -5.55 20.75
N SER A 26 4.45 -6.09 20.51
CA SER A 26 3.36 -6.14 21.50
C SER A 26 3.57 -7.16 22.62
N CYS A 27 4.49 -8.10 22.45
CA CYS A 27 4.90 -9.08 23.46
C CYS A 27 6.21 -8.67 24.14
N ASP A 28 6.91 -7.66 23.63
CA ASP A 28 8.17 -7.20 24.20
C ASP A 28 7.89 -6.25 25.37
N PHE A 29 8.22 -6.68 26.58
CA PHE A 29 8.14 -5.86 27.77
C PHE A 29 9.36 -6.11 28.65
N LYS A 30 9.85 -5.02 29.24
CA LYS A 30 10.98 -5.03 30.15
C LYS A 30 10.44 -5.17 31.58
N PHE A 31 10.83 -6.24 32.24
CA PHE A 31 10.60 -6.43 33.66
C PHE A 31 11.93 -6.71 34.34
N GLU A 32 12.28 -5.87 35.30
CA GLU A 32 13.51 -5.95 36.08
C GLU A 32 13.15 -5.94 37.56
N LEU A 33 13.65 -6.93 38.30
CA LEU A 33 13.64 -6.90 39.75
C LEU A 33 14.64 -5.84 40.20
N ASN A 34 14.20 -4.89 41.03
CA ASN A 34 15.10 -3.89 41.61
C ASN A 34 15.22 -4.17 43.12
N PRO A 35 16.20 -5.00 43.54
CA PRO A 35 16.47 -5.24 44.95
C PRO A 35 17.06 -3.98 45.60
N THR A 36 16.90 -3.86 46.91
CA THR A 36 17.56 -2.82 47.71
C THR A 36 19.05 -3.10 47.86
N ASP A 37 19.90 -2.07 47.87
CA ASP A 37 21.37 -2.17 48.01
C ASP A 37 21.83 -3.02 49.20
N ARG A 38 21.07 -2.99 50.30
CA ARG A 38 21.35 -3.81 51.50
C ARG A 38 21.21 -5.32 51.24
N LEU A 39 20.22 -5.72 50.45
CA LEU A 39 19.98 -7.12 50.10
C LEU A 39 21.00 -7.65 49.08
N LEU A 40 21.47 -6.77 48.19
CA LEU A 40 22.57 -7.06 47.27
C LEU A 40 23.88 -7.32 48.03
N ALA A 41 24.14 -6.58 49.11
CA ALA A 41 25.33 -6.77 49.93
C ALA A 41 25.27 -8.03 50.82
N ASP A 42 24.09 -8.37 51.35
CA ASP A 42 23.94 -9.46 52.33
C ASP A 42 23.70 -10.84 51.67
N ASP A 43 23.08 -10.91 50.48
CA ASP A 43 22.56 -12.17 49.91
C ASP A 43 22.56 -12.17 48.35
N GLU A 44 23.64 -11.70 47.72
CA GLU A 44 23.79 -11.57 46.24
C GLU A 44 23.36 -12.84 45.46
N ALA A 45 23.80 -14.02 45.90
CA ALA A 45 23.49 -15.28 45.23
C ALA A 45 21.99 -15.66 45.23
N LYS A 46 21.22 -15.20 46.23
CA LYS A 46 19.76 -15.41 46.24
C LYS A 46 19.07 -14.43 45.30
N VAL A 47 19.56 -13.20 45.24
CA VAL A 47 19.06 -12.16 44.34
C VAL A 47 19.28 -12.55 42.88
N GLU A 48 20.46 -13.10 42.54
CA GLU A 48 20.76 -13.61 41.19
C GLU A 48 19.81 -14.74 40.77
N LYS A 49 19.55 -15.72 41.66
CA LYS A 49 18.57 -16.77 41.39
C LYS A 49 17.17 -16.23 41.12
N LEU A 50 16.71 -15.25 41.89
CA LEU A 50 15.41 -14.61 41.66
C LEU A 50 15.37 -13.86 40.34
N HIS A 51 16.47 -13.21 39.94
CA HIS A 51 16.60 -12.61 38.62
C HIS A 51 16.47 -13.64 37.50
N ASP A 52 17.13 -14.80 37.63
CA ASP A 52 17.03 -15.88 36.66
C ASP A 52 15.62 -16.45 36.57
N GLU A 53 14.98 -16.72 37.71
CA GLU A 53 13.58 -17.19 37.77
C GLU A 53 12.62 -16.20 37.09
N VAL A 54 12.81 -14.90 37.34
CA VAL A 54 12.01 -13.85 36.70
C VAL A 54 12.30 -13.74 35.20
N ASN A 55 13.56 -13.85 34.78
CA ASN A 55 13.91 -13.86 33.37
C ASN A 55 13.28 -15.07 32.64
N ILE A 56 13.30 -16.25 33.25
CA ILE A 56 12.64 -17.45 32.75
C ILE A 56 11.12 -17.22 32.64
N ALA A 57 10.49 -16.72 33.70
CA ALA A 57 9.06 -16.43 33.72
C ALA A 57 8.68 -15.40 32.64
N ARG A 58 9.51 -14.37 32.44
CA ARG A 58 9.33 -13.37 31.38
C ARG A 58 9.35 -14.03 30.01
N VAL A 59 10.37 -14.82 29.70
CA VAL A 59 10.50 -15.49 28.39
C VAL A 59 9.32 -16.44 28.14
N LEU A 60 8.90 -17.20 29.15
CA LEU A 60 7.72 -18.07 29.07
C LEU A 60 6.45 -17.28 28.76
N PHE A 61 6.21 -16.19 29.48
CA PHE A 61 5.03 -15.36 29.26
C PHE A 61 5.04 -14.67 27.89
N GLN A 62 6.20 -14.19 27.43
CA GLN A 62 6.38 -13.66 26.07
C GLN A 62 6.02 -14.71 25.01
N GLY A 63 6.49 -15.95 25.19
CA GLY A 63 6.15 -17.08 24.32
C GLY A 63 4.66 -17.40 24.29
N GLN A 64 3.99 -17.39 25.45
CA GLN A 64 2.55 -17.59 25.54
C GLN A 64 1.76 -16.50 24.83
N MET A 65 2.11 -15.23 25.05
CA MET A 65 1.49 -14.09 24.37
C MET A 65 1.68 -14.16 22.86
N GLN A 66 2.89 -14.51 22.39
CA GLN A 66 3.17 -14.68 20.97
C GLN A 66 2.35 -15.81 20.35
N ALA A 67 2.17 -16.94 21.07
CA ALA A 67 1.30 -18.02 20.61
C ALA A 67 -0.16 -17.56 20.44
N GLN A 68 -0.68 -16.74 21.35
CA GLN A 68 -2.02 -16.17 21.23
C GLN A 68 -2.14 -15.22 20.03
N ILE A 69 -1.14 -14.38 19.77
CA ILE A 69 -1.12 -13.52 18.59
C ILE A 69 -1.10 -14.36 17.31
N ILE A 70 -0.29 -15.43 17.26
CA ILE A 70 -0.26 -16.35 16.12
C ILE A 70 -1.65 -16.98 15.91
N ALA A 71 -2.32 -17.41 16.98
CA ALA A 71 -3.67 -17.96 16.90
C ALA A 71 -4.68 -16.93 16.35
N LEU A 72 -4.62 -15.69 16.83
CA LEU A 72 -5.45 -14.59 16.33
C LEU A 72 -5.22 -14.33 14.84
N VAL A 73 -3.97 -14.21 14.41
CA VAL A 73 -3.63 -13.98 12.99
C VAL A 73 -4.14 -15.13 12.12
N LYS A 74 -4.06 -16.38 12.59
CA LYS A 74 -4.65 -17.53 11.88
C LYS A 74 -6.18 -17.41 11.72
N LEU A 75 -6.88 -16.93 12.75
CA LEU A 75 -8.32 -16.67 12.67
C LEU A 75 -8.65 -15.53 11.69
N GLU A 76 -7.85 -14.47 11.68
CA GLU A 76 -7.98 -13.37 10.71
C GLU A 76 -7.79 -13.86 9.27
N ILE A 77 -6.77 -14.69 9.02
CA ILE A 77 -6.52 -15.35 7.74
C ILE A 77 -7.75 -16.17 7.31
N ALA A 78 -8.24 -17.04 8.20
CA ALA A 78 -9.41 -17.88 7.91
C ALA A 78 -10.66 -17.04 7.59
N SER A 79 -10.88 -15.95 8.32
CA SER A 79 -12.00 -15.01 8.10
C SER A 79 -11.91 -14.29 6.74
N VAL A 80 -10.71 -13.84 6.36
CA VAL A 80 -10.48 -13.20 5.06
C VAL A 80 -10.64 -14.21 3.92
N GLN A 81 -10.11 -15.43 4.07
CA GLN A 81 -10.32 -16.51 3.10
C GLN A 81 -11.80 -16.82 2.91
N ASN A 82 -12.57 -16.90 4.01
CA ASN A 82 -14.01 -17.09 3.93
C ASN A 82 -14.70 -15.93 3.18
N SER A 83 -14.29 -14.69 3.44
CA SER A 83 -14.82 -13.52 2.73
C SER A 83 -14.51 -13.56 1.22
N ILE A 84 -13.33 -14.03 0.83
CA ILE A 84 -12.96 -14.23 -0.59
C ILE A 84 -13.86 -15.28 -1.22
N ARG A 85 -13.99 -16.47 -0.58
CA ARG A 85 -14.86 -17.57 -1.05
C ARG A 85 -16.29 -17.10 -1.26
N LYS A 86 -16.84 -16.36 -0.29
CA LYS A 86 -18.18 -15.77 -0.36
C LYS A 86 -18.33 -14.82 -1.54
N SER A 87 -17.35 -13.93 -1.75
CA SER A 87 -17.37 -13.00 -2.87
C SER A 87 -17.32 -13.71 -4.23
N VAL A 88 -16.50 -14.76 -4.36
CA VAL A 88 -16.37 -15.52 -5.61
C VAL A 88 -17.67 -16.27 -5.92
N ALA A 89 -18.20 -17.03 -4.97
CA ALA A 89 -19.44 -17.79 -5.16
C ALA A 89 -20.61 -16.86 -5.53
N LYS A 90 -20.75 -15.71 -4.85
CA LYS A 90 -21.76 -14.70 -5.22
C LYS A 90 -21.57 -14.20 -6.65
N SER A 91 -20.34 -13.83 -7.02
CA SER A 91 -20.07 -13.35 -8.37
C SER A 91 -20.32 -14.40 -9.44
N ILE A 92 -20.08 -15.69 -9.18
CA ILE A 92 -20.44 -16.77 -10.12
C ILE A 92 -21.95 -16.77 -10.36
N VAL A 93 -22.77 -16.73 -9.30
CA VAL A 93 -24.23 -16.68 -9.41
C VAL A 93 -24.70 -15.42 -10.14
N ASP A 94 -24.11 -14.25 -9.83
CA ASP A 94 -24.46 -12.99 -10.48
C ASP A 94 -24.13 -13.03 -11.98
N ILE A 95 -22.95 -13.56 -12.36
CA ILE A 95 -22.52 -13.68 -13.77
C ILE A 95 -23.44 -14.64 -14.52
N THR A 96 -23.69 -15.84 -13.99
CA THR A 96 -24.55 -16.82 -14.69
C THR A 96 -25.98 -16.34 -14.81
N THR A 97 -26.53 -15.71 -13.78
CA THR A 97 -27.88 -15.14 -13.85
C THR A 97 -27.95 -14.03 -14.89
N THR A 98 -26.94 -13.15 -14.94
CA THR A 98 -26.89 -12.09 -15.95
C THR A 98 -26.77 -12.65 -17.36
N LEU A 99 -25.94 -13.68 -17.57
CA LEU A 99 -25.78 -14.33 -18.87
C LEU A 99 -27.05 -15.07 -19.29
N ALA A 100 -27.72 -15.76 -18.37
CA ALA A 100 -29.00 -16.41 -18.63
C ALA A 100 -30.09 -15.40 -19.02
N LEU A 101 -30.12 -14.21 -18.40
CA LEU A 101 -31.05 -13.15 -18.79
C LEU A 101 -30.77 -12.55 -20.17
N LEU A 102 -29.50 -12.59 -20.63
CA LEU A 102 -29.09 -12.07 -21.94
C LEU A 102 -29.26 -13.11 -23.06
N ASP A 103 -29.31 -14.39 -22.73
CA ASP A 103 -29.43 -15.48 -23.69
C ASP A 103 -30.88 -15.89 -23.89
N THR A 104 -31.44 -15.46 -25.04
CA THR A 104 -32.82 -15.79 -25.42
C THR A 104 -33.01 -17.26 -25.79
N THR A 105 -31.94 -18.06 -25.88
CA THR A 105 -32.01 -19.48 -26.25
C THR A 105 -32.02 -20.42 -25.05
N LEU A 106 -31.74 -19.90 -23.84
CA LEU A 106 -31.73 -20.68 -22.61
C LEU A 106 -33.13 -20.69 -21.97
N GLU A 107 -33.64 -21.88 -21.65
CA GLU A 107 -34.93 -22.01 -20.96
C GLU A 107 -34.89 -21.39 -19.55
N GLU A 108 -36.01 -20.80 -19.13
CA GLU A 108 -36.14 -20.19 -17.80
C GLU A 108 -35.86 -21.24 -16.69
N GLY A 109 -34.97 -20.90 -15.75
CA GLY A 109 -34.58 -21.78 -14.64
C GLY A 109 -33.30 -22.59 -14.86
N HIS A 110 -32.69 -22.53 -16.05
CA HIS A 110 -31.43 -23.23 -16.37
C HIS A 110 -30.17 -22.38 -16.19
N ASN A 111 -30.25 -21.26 -15.46
CA ASN A 111 -29.10 -20.40 -15.17
C ASN A 111 -27.98 -21.13 -14.38
N SER A 112 -28.36 -22.12 -13.56
CA SER A 112 -27.42 -22.92 -12.79
C SER A 112 -26.58 -23.88 -13.63
N ASP A 113 -27.13 -24.34 -14.75
CA ASP A 113 -26.45 -25.28 -15.67
C ASP A 113 -25.18 -24.66 -16.26
N ILE A 114 -25.14 -23.33 -16.44
CA ILE A 114 -23.96 -22.62 -16.99
C ILE A 114 -22.71 -22.85 -16.14
N PHE A 115 -22.76 -22.58 -14.83
CA PHE A 115 -21.58 -22.75 -14.00
C PHE A 115 -21.36 -24.21 -13.61
N GLN A 116 -22.43 -25.00 -13.45
CA GLN A 116 -22.29 -26.43 -13.13
C GLN A 116 -21.63 -27.20 -14.24
N PHE A 117 -22.04 -26.96 -15.50
CA PHE A 117 -21.38 -27.53 -16.65
C PHE A 117 -19.87 -27.22 -16.62
N VAL A 118 -19.48 -25.97 -16.37
CA VAL A 118 -18.06 -25.58 -16.29
C VAL A 118 -17.30 -26.26 -15.15
N LEU A 119 -17.94 -26.42 -13.99
CA LEU A 119 -17.35 -27.04 -12.80
C LEU A 119 -17.27 -28.57 -12.90
N ASP A 120 -18.20 -29.22 -13.60
CA ASP A 120 -18.28 -30.68 -13.71
C ASP A 120 -17.52 -31.23 -14.92
N THR A 121 -17.39 -30.45 -15.99
CA THR A 121 -16.65 -30.85 -17.21
C THR A 121 -15.13 -30.69 -17.08
N ASP A 122 -14.63 -30.34 -15.87
CA ASP A 122 -13.21 -30.11 -15.55
C ASP A 122 -12.47 -29.34 -16.67
N THR A 123 -13.07 -28.23 -17.09
CA THR A 123 -12.46 -27.32 -18.07
C THR A 123 -11.04 -26.93 -17.64
N ALA A 124 -10.15 -26.67 -18.61
CA ALA A 124 -8.74 -26.35 -18.36
C ALA A 124 -8.55 -25.12 -17.43
N ASP A 125 -9.57 -24.26 -17.32
CA ASP A 125 -9.57 -23.06 -16.49
C ASP A 125 -10.02 -23.29 -15.03
N LEU A 126 -10.58 -24.47 -14.71
CA LEU A 126 -11.06 -24.82 -13.37
C LEU A 126 -9.96 -24.86 -12.30
N PRO A 127 -8.74 -25.40 -12.56
CA PRO A 127 -7.65 -25.35 -11.59
C PRO A 127 -7.26 -23.91 -11.22
N SER A 128 -7.19 -23.03 -12.22
CA SER A 128 -6.92 -21.59 -12.02
C SER A 128 -8.02 -20.95 -11.16
N LEU A 129 -9.30 -21.25 -11.45
CA LEU A 129 -10.43 -20.82 -10.62
C LEU A 129 -10.26 -21.23 -9.16
N LEU A 130 -10.00 -22.51 -8.88
CA LEU A 130 -9.85 -23.01 -7.52
C LEU A 130 -8.66 -22.33 -6.79
N GLN A 131 -7.54 -22.12 -7.49
CA GLN A 131 -6.38 -21.42 -6.96
C GLN A 131 -6.70 -19.97 -6.55
N HIS A 132 -7.41 -19.22 -7.39
CA HIS A 132 -7.71 -17.81 -7.08
C HIS A 132 -8.84 -17.64 -6.07
N SER A 133 -9.69 -18.65 -5.90
CA SER A 133 -10.91 -18.58 -5.09
C SER A 133 -10.74 -19.12 -3.65
N GLU A 134 -9.55 -19.57 -3.26
CA GLU A 134 -9.26 -20.16 -1.95
C GLU A 134 -10.08 -21.43 -1.65
N PHE A 135 -10.68 -22.05 -2.67
CA PHE A 135 -11.37 -23.34 -2.55
C PHE A 135 -10.38 -24.48 -2.78
N GLN A 136 -10.42 -25.48 -1.91
CA GLN A 136 -9.59 -26.69 -2.04
C GLN A 136 -10.23 -27.71 -2.97
N THR A 137 -11.56 -27.72 -3.06
CA THR A 137 -12.34 -28.70 -3.81
C THR A 137 -13.56 -28.03 -4.43
N LYS A 138 -14.00 -28.51 -5.59
CA LYS A 138 -15.23 -28.05 -6.25
C LYS A 138 -16.48 -28.25 -5.40
N HIS A 139 -16.54 -29.32 -4.58
CA HIS A 139 -17.65 -29.55 -3.64
C HIS A 139 -17.85 -28.40 -2.64
N LYS A 140 -16.77 -27.84 -2.09
CA LYS A 140 -16.88 -26.69 -1.17
C LYS A 140 -17.41 -25.44 -1.86
N LEU A 141 -17.12 -25.28 -3.15
CA LEU A 141 -17.68 -24.20 -3.95
C LEU A 141 -19.17 -24.44 -4.19
N TYR A 142 -19.57 -25.66 -4.55
CA TYR A 142 -20.98 -26.05 -4.68
C TYR A 142 -21.78 -25.81 -3.40
N ASP A 143 -21.28 -26.26 -2.25
CA ASP A 143 -21.96 -26.09 -0.96
C ASP A 143 -22.20 -24.60 -0.66
N LEU A 144 -21.20 -23.76 -0.93
CA LEU A 144 -21.30 -22.32 -0.67
C LEU A 144 -22.25 -21.63 -1.64
N ILE A 145 -22.20 -21.98 -2.93
CA ILE A 145 -23.13 -21.48 -3.94
C ILE A 145 -24.57 -21.89 -3.59
N HIS A 146 -24.79 -23.15 -3.22
CA HIS A 146 -26.09 -23.66 -2.81
C HIS A 146 -26.61 -22.92 -1.55
N THR A 147 -25.74 -22.64 -0.58
CA THR A 147 -26.10 -21.85 0.61
C THR A 147 -26.56 -20.45 0.22
N PHE A 148 -25.87 -19.79 -0.71
CA PHE A 148 -26.30 -18.47 -1.21
C PHE A 148 -27.60 -18.53 -2.00
N ALA A 149 -27.79 -19.57 -2.80
CA ALA A 149 -29.04 -19.78 -3.53
C ALA A 149 -30.22 -19.98 -2.58
N GLN A 150 -30.03 -20.71 -1.46
CA GLN A 150 -31.03 -20.85 -0.41
C GLN A 150 -31.34 -19.53 0.30
N GLU A 151 -30.31 -18.73 0.62
CA GLU A 151 -30.49 -17.42 1.26
C GLU A 151 -31.24 -16.42 0.38
N GLN A 152 -31.19 -16.57 -0.95
CA GLN A 152 -31.86 -15.71 -1.92
C GLN A 152 -33.16 -16.31 -2.49
N ALA A 153 -33.47 -17.56 -2.18
CA ALA A 153 -34.64 -18.24 -2.73
C ALA A 153 -35.93 -17.65 -2.17
N THR A 154 -36.80 -17.19 -3.06
CA THR A 154 -38.24 -17.08 -2.78
C THR A 154 -38.89 -18.46 -2.96
N ALA A 155 -40.12 -18.65 -2.47
CA ALA A 155 -40.81 -19.95 -2.38
C ALA A 155 -40.99 -20.73 -3.71
N THR A 156 -40.54 -20.19 -4.84
CA THR A 156 -40.73 -20.71 -6.19
C THR A 156 -39.45 -21.19 -6.89
N THR A 157 -38.25 -21.01 -6.31
CA THR A 157 -37.00 -21.43 -6.97
C THR A 157 -36.51 -22.77 -6.42
N PRO A 158 -36.40 -23.85 -7.23
CA PRO A 158 -35.86 -25.12 -6.77
C PRO A 158 -34.38 -24.96 -6.40
N THR A 159 -34.06 -25.12 -5.11
CA THR A 159 -32.69 -24.96 -4.58
C THR A 159 -31.81 -26.17 -4.87
N ASP A 160 -32.42 -27.33 -5.15
CA ASP A 160 -31.73 -28.56 -5.56
C ASP A 160 -30.99 -28.41 -6.90
N ALA A 161 -31.37 -27.41 -7.72
CA ALA A 161 -30.69 -27.10 -8.97
C ALA A 161 -29.22 -26.71 -8.78
N TYR A 162 -28.74 -26.40 -7.56
CA TYR A 162 -27.37 -25.98 -7.28
C TYR A 162 -26.44 -27.12 -6.82
N ARG A 163 -26.94 -28.35 -6.64
CA ARG A 163 -26.12 -29.51 -6.28
C ARG A 163 -25.55 -30.26 -7.50
N PRO A 164 -24.33 -30.83 -7.39
CA PRO A 164 -23.81 -31.75 -8.38
C PRO A 164 -24.62 -33.06 -8.34
N THR A 165 -24.92 -33.61 -9.53
CA THR A 165 -25.66 -34.87 -9.70
C THR A 165 -24.93 -35.72 -10.74
N GLU A 166 -24.71 -37.01 -10.46
CA GLU A 166 -23.82 -37.88 -11.26
C GLU A 166 -24.30 -38.12 -12.70
N ASP A 167 -25.57 -37.86 -13.02
CA ASP A 167 -26.16 -38.04 -14.37
C ASP A 167 -26.90 -36.78 -14.86
N ARG A 168 -26.43 -35.58 -14.50
CA ARG A 168 -27.09 -34.34 -14.91
C ARG A 168 -26.96 -34.11 -16.42
N THR A 169 -28.10 -33.90 -17.07
CA THR A 169 -28.14 -33.35 -18.43
C THR A 169 -28.19 -31.83 -18.34
N TYR A 170 -27.25 -31.15 -19.00
CA TYR A 170 -27.16 -29.69 -19.01
C TYR A 170 -27.95 -29.12 -20.19
N ALA A 171 -28.64 -28.00 -19.98
CA ALA A 171 -29.23 -27.22 -21.08
C ALA A 171 -28.19 -26.51 -21.96
N VAL A 172 -26.91 -26.55 -21.57
CA VAL A 172 -25.79 -25.90 -22.25
C VAL A 172 -24.67 -26.90 -22.50
N ASP A 173 -23.82 -26.59 -23.49
CA ASP A 173 -22.62 -27.35 -23.81
C ASP A 173 -21.39 -26.43 -23.97
N ASN A 174 -20.23 -27.02 -24.30
CA ASN A 174 -18.98 -26.30 -24.52
C ASN A 174 -19.01 -25.32 -25.71
N THR A 175 -20.01 -25.43 -26.60
CA THR A 175 -20.17 -24.57 -27.76
C THR A 175 -21.16 -23.43 -27.51
N SER A 176 -21.92 -23.51 -26.42
CA SER A 176 -22.91 -22.51 -26.06
C SER A 176 -22.26 -21.12 -25.87
N PRO A 177 -22.78 -20.06 -26.51
CA PRO A 177 -22.29 -18.70 -26.35
C PRO A 177 -22.27 -18.21 -24.89
N THR A 178 -23.20 -18.68 -24.06
CA THR A 178 -23.24 -18.34 -22.63
C THR A 178 -22.12 -18.98 -21.83
N VAL A 179 -21.78 -20.24 -22.11
CA VAL A 179 -20.65 -20.92 -21.46
C VAL A 179 -19.33 -20.27 -21.85
N ILE A 180 -19.15 -19.95 -23.14
CA ILE A 180 -17.97 -19.24 -23.64
C ILE A 180 -17.86 -17.86 -22.96
N SER A 181 -18.96 -17.10 -22.92
CA SER A 181 -18.98 -15.77 -22.29
C SER A 181 -18.72 -15.85 -20.79
N PHE A 182 -19.27 -16.88 -20.12
CA PHE A 182 -18.99 -17.14 -18.71
C PHE A 182 -17.51 -17.36 -18.47
N LEU A 183 -16.86 -18.25 -19.23
CA LEU A 183 -15.42 -18.52 -19.11
C LEU A 183 -14.57 -17.27 -19.36
N GLN A 184 -14.91 -16.47 -20.36
CA GLN A 184 -14.20 -15.22 -20.66
C GLN A 184 -14.33 -14.18 -19.53
N ILE A 185 -15.56 -13.94 -19.04
CA ILE A 185 -15.80 -13.03 -17.92
C ILE A 185 -15.10 -13.56 -16.67
N PHE A 186 -15.20 -14.86 -16.44
CA PHE A 186 -14.56 -15.53 -15.33
C PHE A 186 -13.04 -15.33 -15.34
N GLN A 187 -12.38 -15.64 -16.46
CA GLN A 187 -10.95 -15.48 -16.64
C GLN A 187 -10.54 -14.01 -16.46
N ALA A 188 -11.26 -13.07 -17.08
CA ALA A 188 -10.97 -11.65 -16.97
C ALA A 188 -11.09 -11.14 -15.52
N VAL A 189 -12.15 -11.52 -14.82
CA VAL A 189 -12.47 -11.02 -13.47
C VAL A 189 -11.60 -11.66 -12.40
N PHE A 190 -11.35 -12.96 -12.46
CA PHE A 190 -10.69 -13.68 -11.36
C PHE A 190 -9.22 -14.00 -11.60
N VAL A 191 -8.82 -14.24 -12.86
CA VAL A 191 -7.46 -14.63 -13.22
C VAL A 191 -6.68 -13.42 -13.68
N THR A 192 -7.05 -12.84 -14.83
CA THR A 192 -6.29 -11.74 -15.47
C THR A 192 -6.22 -10.50 -14.57
N SER A 193 -7.32 -10.14 -13.90
CA SER A 193 -7.31 -8.98 -12.98
C SER A 193 -6.35 -9.19 -11.81
N TRP A 194 -6.20 -10.43 -11.35
CA TRP A 194 -5.33 -10.79 -10.25
C TRP A 194 -3.86 -10.83 -10.68
N ASP A 195 -3.56 -11.45 -11.81
CA ASP A 195 -2.20 -11.48 -12.36
C ASP A 195 -1.70 -10.07 -12.68
N THR A 196 -2.56 -9.23 -13.26
CA THR A 196 -2.26 -7.81 -13.49
C THR A 196 -1.91 -7.10 -12.19
N TYR A 197 -2.65 -7.39 -11.11
CA TYR A 197 -2.36 -6.82 -9.80
C TYR A 197 -1.04 -7.32 -9.21
N LEU A 198 -0.75 -8.62 -9.30
CA LEU A 198 0.54 -9.18 -8.86
C LEU A 198 1.71 -8.57 -9.62
N ASN A 199 1.58 -8.42 -10.94
CA ASN A 199 2.58 -7.78 -11.79
C ASN A 199 2.82 -6.32 -11.37
N GLN A 200 1.77 -5.57 -11.05
CA GLN A 200 1.92 -4.21 -10.54
C GLN A 200 2.65 -4.16 -9.19
N ILE A 201 2.38 -5.09 -8.27
CA ILE A 201 3.12 -5.18 -7.01
C ILE A 201 4.59 -5.46 -7.28
N ALA A 202 4.90 -6.47 -8.09
CA ALA A 202 6.28 -6.84 -8.41
C ALA A 202 7.04 -5.67 -9.05
N LEU A 203 6.39 -4.91 -9.93
CA LEU A 203 6.96 -3.71 -10.53
C LEU A 203 7.23 -2.62 -9.49
N LEU A 204 6.32 -2.38 -8.56
CA LEU A 204 6.52 -1.44 -7.46
C LEU A 204 7.66 -1.85 -6.53
N GLU A 205 7.80 -3.14 -6.23
CA GLU A 205 8.92 -3.66 -5.44
C GLU A 205 10.26 -3.52 -6.15
N ASN A 206 10.32 -3.86 -7.44
CA ASN A 206 11.52 -3.67 -8.24
C ASN A 206 11.90 -2.18 -8.32
N THR A 207 10.92 -1.30 -8.49
CA THR A 207 11.14 0.15 -8.46
C THR A 207 11.71 0.61 -7.12
N LYS A 208 11.22 0.07 -5.98
CA LYS A 208 11.77 0.36 -4.65
C LYS A 208 13.22 -0.13 -4.53
N LYS A 209 13.53 -1.35 -5.00
CA LYS A 209 14.89 -1.90 -4.99
C LYS A 209 15.85 -1.05 -5.82
N VAL A 210 15.45 -0.65 -7.03
CA VAL A 210 16.23 0.24 -7.89
C VAL A 210 16.45 1.60 -7.22
N LYS A 211 15.42 2.18 -6.59
CA LYS A 211 15.55 3.44 -5.86
C LYS A 211 16.51 3.32 -4.68
N ALA A 212 16.43 2.23 -3.91
CA ALA A 212 17.34 1.96 -2.79
C ALA A 212 18.78 1.81 -3.29
N TYR A 213 19.00 1.05 -4.35
CA TYR A 213 20.31 0.90 -5.00
C TYR A 213 20.87 2.24 -5.48
N LEU A 214 20.07 3.05 -6.19
CA LEU A 214 20.49 4.38 -6.65
C LEU A 214 20.86 5.29 -5.48
N SER A 215 20.09 5.26 -4.39
CA SER A 215 20.41 6.05 -3.20
C SER A 215 21.70 5.59 -2.52
N ALA A 216 21.93 4.27 -2.42
CA ALA A 216 23.16 3.71 -1.85
C ALA A 216 24.38 4.04 -2.73
N SER A 217 24.28 3.86 -4.04
CA SER A 217 25.35 4.18 -4.99
C SER A 217 25.66 5.68 -5.04
N THR A 218 24.63 6.55 -4.95
CA THR A 218 24.85 8.00 -4.87
C THR A 218 25.53 8.39 -3.56
N ALA A 219 25.13 7.78 -2.44
CA ALA A 219 25.76 7.98 -1.15
C ALA A 219 27.22 7.51 -1.16
N GLU A 220 27.49 6.34 -1.74
CA GLU A 220 28.84 5.79 -1.88
C GLU A 220 29.74 6.70 -2.73
N LYS A 221 29.23 7.16 -3.89
CA LYS A 221 29.96 8.12 -4.73
C LYS A 221 30.23 9.44 -4.01
N ALA A 222 29.25 9.97 -3.29
CA ALA A 222 29.45 11.17 -2.48
C ALA A 222 30.51 10.95 -1.39
N THR A 223 30.52 9.78 -0.74
CA THR A 223 31.56 9.44 0.24
C THR A 223 32.93 9.28 -0.41
N GLN A 224 33.00 8.72 -1.62
CA GLN A 224 34.24 8.58 -2.39
C GLN A 224 34.80 9.95 -2.80
N ASP A 225 33.94 10.85 -3.31
CA ASP A 225 34.35 12.21 -3.68
C ASP A 225 34.86 12.97 -2.45
N THR A 226 34.21 12.82 -1.28
CA THR A 226 34.72 13.42 -0.03
C THR A 226 36.01 12.78 0.47
N ALA A 227 36.18 11.46 0.31
CA ALA A 227 37.40 10.76 0.72
C ALA A 227 38.59 11.13 -0.17
N MET A 228 38.38 11.27 -1.48
CA MET A 228 39.39 11.78 -2.41
C MET A 228 39.77 13.23 -2.09
N ALA A 229 38.79 14.11 -1.85
CA ALA A 229 39.06 15.49 -1.46
C ALA A 229 39.82 15.61 -0.12
N LEU A 230 39.64 14.64 0.78
CA LEU A 230 40.42 14.54 2.04
C LEU A 230 41.83 13.99 1.82
N ALA A 231 42.00 13.05 0.89
CA ALA A 231 43.31 12.48 0.55
C ALA A 231 44.22 13.47 -0.20
N ASP A 232 43.63 14.40 -0.96
CA ASP A 232 44.34 15.47 -1.67
C ASP A 232 44.80 16.62 -0.75
N LEU A 233 44.47 16.57 0.55
CA LEU A 233 44.93 17.56 1.53
C LEU A 233 46.28 17.17 2.10
N ASP A 234 47.27 18.07 1.97
CA ASP A 234 48.55 17.94 2.67
C ASP A 234 48.35 18.22 4.17
N LEU A 235 48.16 17.16 4.93
CA LEU A 235 47.91 17.19 6.38
C LEU A 235 49.11 17.72 7.19
N ASN A 236 50.28 17.91 6.57
CA ASN A 236 51.47 18.45 7.21
C ASN A 236 51.57 19.98 7.13
N ASP A 237 50.71 20.65 6.36
CA ASP A 237 50.63 22.11 6.31
C ASP A 237 49.46 22.63 7.19
N PRO A 238 49.76 23.26 8.34
CA PRO A 238 48.73 23.74 9.26
C PRO A 238 47.87 24.88 8.67
N VAL A 239 48.33 25.57 7.62
CA VAL A 239 47.58 26.67 6.98
C VAL A 239 46.47 26.14 6.08
N THR A 240 46.72 25.07 5.31
CA THR A 240 45.71 24.42 4.46
C THR A 240 44.63 23.73 5.28
N VAL A 241 45.00 23.03 6.36
CA VAL A 241 44.02 22.41 7.29
C VAL A 241 43.12 23.47 7.94
N LYS A 242 43.71 24.57 8.42
CA LYS A 242 42.94 25.68 9.02
C LYS A 242 41.99 26.33 8.00
N ASN A 243 42.44 26.56 6.77
CA ASN A 243 41.60 27.12 5.71
C ASN A 243 40.44 26.21 5.30
N VAL A 244 40.60 24.88 5.35
CA VAL A 244 39.53 23.92 5.08
C VAL A 244 38.52 23.90 6.23
N ILE A 245 38.99 23.93 7.48
CA ILE A 245 38.13 24.04 8.66
C ILE A 245 37.35 25.36 8.62
N ASP A 246 38.02 26.48 8.37
CA ASP A 246 37.38 27.80 8.31
C ASP A 246 36.35 27.90 7.19
N LYS A 247 36.62 27.31 6.00
CA LYS A 247 35.63 27.19 4.92
C LYS A 247 34.44 26.30 5.30
N SER A 248 34.70 25.15 5.92
CA SER A 248 33.65 24.23 6.38
C SER A 248 32.75 24.86 7.45
N VAL A 249 33.36 25.58 8.40
CA VAL A 249 32.66 26.33 9.45
C VAL A 249 31.87 27.47 8.84
N ALA A 250 32.42 28.22 7.88
CA ALA A 250 31.71 29.29 7.19
C ALA A 250 30.49 28.77 6.40
N GLU A 251 30.61 27.63 5.71
CA GLU A 251 29.48 27.01 5.00
C GLU A 251 28.38 26.52 5.95
N ARG A 252 28.76 25.83 7.03
CA ARG A 252 27.80 25.40 8.06
C ARG A 252 27.11 26.58 8.74
N THR A 253 27.86 27.65 9.01
CA THR A 253 27.32 28.90 9.57
C THR A 253 26.32 29.55 8.62
N LYS A 254 26.64 29.61 7.32
CA LYS A 254 25.74 30.15 6.28
C LYS A 254 24.47 29.32 6.11
N GLN A 255 24.55 27.99 6.23
CA GLN A 255 23.36 27.12 6.23
C GLN A 255 22.51 27.33 7.49
N LEU A 256 23.14 27.48 8.65
CA LEU A 256 22.47 27.82 9.91
C LEU A 256 21.76 29.17 9.82
N GLU A 257 22.43 30.21 9.33
CA GLU A 257 21.83 31.54 9.11
C GLU A 257 20.62 31.48 8.18
N ARG A 258 20.69 30.73 7.08
CA ARG A 258 19.54 30.53 6.19
C ARG A 258 18.36 29.87 6.91
N LYS A 259 18.62 28.82 7.71
CA LYS A 259 17.56 28.18 8.51
C LYS A 259 17.00 29.12 9.57
N LEU A 260 17.83 29.94 10.19
CA LEU A 260 17.44 30.92 11.20
C LEU A 260 16.58 32.03 10.60
N GLN A 261 16.94 32.55 9.42
CA GLN A 261 16.13 33.48 8.65
C GLN A 261 14.78 32.87 8.24
N GLN A 262 14.77 31.60 7.83
CA GLN A 262 13.56 30.90 7.44
C GLN A 262 12.61 30.71 8.65
N VAL A 263 13.17 30.34 9.82
CA VAL A 263 12.41 30.24 11.07
C VAL A 263 11.89 31.61 11.53
N GLN A 264 12.71 32.66 11.46
CA GLN A 264 12.27 34.04 11.77
C GLN A 264 11.17 34.51 10.82
N GLN A 265 11.25 34.17 9.53
CA GLN A 265 10.23 34.52 8.55
C GLN A 265 8.92 33.76 8.80
N VAL A 266 9.00 32.51 9.25
CA VAL A 266 7.83 31.72 9.70
C VAL A 266 7.24 32.29 10.99
N LEU A 267 8.07 32.68 11.97
CA LEU A 267 7.61 33.34 13.19
C LEU A 267 6.94 34.69 12.90
N ALA A 268 7.53 35.52 12.05
CA ALA A 268 6.96 36.82 11.67
C ALA A 268 5.63 36.66 10.91
N ARG A 269 5.51 35.64 10.05
CA ARG A 269 4.24 35.30 9.37
C ARG A 269 3.16 34.78 10.33
N ASN A 270 3.54 34.08 11.41
CA ASN A 270 2.61 33.63 12.44
C ASN A 270 2.27 34.71 13.48
N SER A 271 3.18 35.64 13.77
CA SER A 271 2.98 36.75 14.72
C SER A 271 1.91 37.74 14.27
N ASN A 272 1.71 37.91 12.95
CA ASN A 272 0.71 38.82 12.40
C ASN A 272 -0.70 38.20 12.25
N ARG A 273 -0.93 36.97 12.71
CA ARG A 273 -2.24 36.30 12.64
C ARG A 273 -3.04 36.32 13.95
N GLY A 274 -2.59 37.06 14.97
CA GLY A 274 -3.16 37.03 16.32
C GLY A 274 -3.50 38.38 16.96
N ALA A 275 -3.41 39.51 16.26
CA ALA A 275 -3.63 40.83 16.87
C ALA A 275 -4.47 41.75 15.98
N ASN A 276 -5.74 41.40 15.77
CA ASN A 276 -6.84 42.36 15.66
C ASN A 276 -8.19 41.64 15.59
N LYS A 277 -8.88 41.53 16.74
CA LYS A 277 -10.32 41.76 16.95
C LYS A 277 -10.83 41.10 18.24
N LYS A 278 -11.12 41.93 19.25
CA LYS A 278 -12.32 41.87 20.11
C LYS A 278 -12.92 43.28 19.96
N THR A 279 -14.16 43.53 19.57
CA THR A 279 -15.45 43.17 20.19
C THR A 279 -16.57 43.41 19.16
N GLN A 280 -17.36 42.40 18.75
CA GLN A 280 -18.73 42.05 19.22
C GLN A 280 -19.85 42.60 18.28
N PRO A 281 -21.14 42.19 18.41
CA PRO A 281 -21.84 41.26 17.49
C PRO A 281 -23.00 41.88 16.70
N GLY A 282 -23.47 41.23 15.62
CA GLY A 282 -24.71 41.65 14.94
C GLY A 282 -25.11 40.83 13.70
N ALA A 283 -26.24 40.13 13.84
CA ALA A 283 -27.31 39.91 12.86
C ALA A 283 -27.05 39.20 11.51
N LEU A 284 -27.75 38.06 11.37
CA LEU A 284 -28.68 37.71 10.28
C LEU A 284 -28.22 37.94 8.81
N SER A 285 -28.01 36.85 8.07
CA SER A 285 -29.00 36.31 7.13
C SER A 285 -28.40 35.65 5.87
N LYS A 286 -28.94 34.45 5.59
CA LYS A 286 -29.36 33.89 4.30
C LYS A 286 -28.38 33.84 3.11
N ASN A 287 -28.19 32.57 2.70
CA ASN A 287 -28.24 32.05 1.32
C ASN A 287 -27.15 32.48 0.32
N LYS A 288 -26.32 31.52 -0.11
CA LYS A 288 -26.46 30.89 -1.44
C LYS A 288 -25.39 29.81 -1.70
N LYS A 289 -25.92 28.65 -2.12
CA LYS A 289 -25.42 27.64 -3.06
C LYS A 289 -24.01 27.82 -3.68
N GLY A 290 -23.28 26.70 -3.69
CA GLY A 290 -22.46 26.29 -4.82
C GLY A 290 -20.97 26.13 -4.53
N SER A 291 -20.55 24.94 -4.10
CA SER A 291 -19.13 24.55 -4.08
C SER A 291 -18.90 23.30 -4.91
N SER A 292 -18.31 23.51 -6.08
CA SER A 292 -17.36 22.64 -6.78
C SER A 292 -16.48 23.59 -7.62
N PRO A 293 -15.14 23.47 -7.67
CA PRO A 293 -14.52 22.34 -8.36
C PRO A 293 -13.26 21.73 -7.72
N ARG A 294 -13.22 20.40 -7.79
CA ARG A 294 -12.18 19.54 -8.40
C ARG A 294 -10.69 19.95 -8.35
N SER A 295 -9.96 19.11 -7.60
CA SER A 295 -8.64 18.50 -7.83
C SER A 295 -7.40 19.39 -8.03
N ASN A 296 -6.58 19.45 -6.97
CA ASN A 296 -5.15 19.69 -7.06
C ASN A 296 -4.43 18.43 -7.55
N THR A 297 -3.72 18.60 -8.66
CA THR A 297 -2.69 17.71 -9.17
C THR A 297 -1.46 17.68 -8.26
N ALA A 298 -0.93 16.46 -8.13
CA ALA A 298 0.35 16.03 -7.59
C ALA A 298 1.47 17.09 -7.45
N ALA A 299 1.96 17.25 -6.22
CA ALA A 299 3.28 17.79 -5.94
C ALA A 299 4.34 16.78 -6.40
N LYS A 300 5.10 17.14 -7.43
CA LYS A 300 6.37 16.52 -7.79
C LYS A 300 7.49 17.24 -7.03
N ALA A 301 8.45 16.44 -6.61
CA ALA A 301 9.57 16.76 -5.74
C ALA A 301 10.49 17.87 -6.29
N ASP A 302 10.98 18.68 -5.35
CA ASP A 302 12.10 19.58 -5.50
C ASP A 302 13.39 18.79 -5.78
N ASP A 303 14.03 19.11 -6.91
CA ASP A 303 15.45 18.85 -7.13
C ASP A 303 16.01 20.04 -7.91
N ALA A 304 16.81 20.88 -7.25
CA ALA A 304 17.60 21.92 -7.88
C ALA A 304 18.79 22.28 -6.97
N ASN A 305 19.82 21.43 -7.01
CA ASN A 305 21.17 21.84 -6.65
C ASN A 305 21.88 22.30 -7.93
N ASN A 306 22.24 23.58 -7.97
CA ASN A 306 22.74 24.29 -9.14
C ASN A 306 24.27 24.38 -9.02
N GLY A 307 25.00 23.61 -9.82
CA GLY A 307 26.46 23.63 -9.93
C GLY A 307 26.89 24.19 -11.28
N SER A 308 27.44 25.40 -11.26
CA SER A 308 27.93 26.16 -12.40
C SER A 308 29.14 25.54 -13.09
N SER A 309 29.16 25.51 -14.42
CA SER A 309 30.40 25.58 -15.20
C SER A 309 30.30 26.64 -16.29
N SER A 310 31.28 27.53 -16.29
CA SER A 310 31.47 28.62 -17.25
C SER A 310 32.16 28.10 -18.50
N ARG A 311 31.79 28.63 -19.68
CA ARG A 311 32.71 28.78 -20.83
C ARG A 311 32.20 29.88 -21.76
N ASN A 312 33.08 30.86 -21.95
CA ASN A 312 32.98 31.96 -22.90
C ASN A 312 32.80 31.47 -24.35
N SER A 313 31.97 32.16 -25.13
CA SER A 313 32.38 32.67 -26.45
C SER A 313 31.41 33.75 -26.94
N ALA A 314 31.96 34.62 -27.78
CA ALA A 314 31.52 35.99 -28.01
C ALA A 314 30.53 36.14 -29.18
N SER A 315 29.77 37.23 -29.09
CA SER A 315 29.30 38.09 -30.20
C SER A 315 28.37 37.49 -31.28
N ARG A 316 27.13 37.99 -31.37
CA ARG A 316 26.68 38.79 -32.53
C ARG A 316 25.36 39.53 -32.29
N LYS A 317 25.34 40.72 -32.89
CA LYS A 317 24.47 41.89 -32.81
C LYS A 317 23.03 41.73 -33.38
N LYS A 318 22.16 42.64 -32.88
CA LYS A 318 21.06 43.41 -33.57
C LYS A 318 19.81 42.61 -33.99
N SER A 319 18.57 43.12 -33.97
CA SER A 319 17.97 44.43 -33.66
C SER A 319 16.44 44.29 -33.66
N LYS A 320 15.72 45.07 -32.84
CA LYS A 320 14.24 45.23 -32.90
C LYS A 320 13.84 46.31 -33.91
N PRO A 321 12.74 46.16 -34.69
CA PRO A 321 12.07 47.28 -35.32
C PRO A 321 10.80 47.74 -34.55
N ARG A 322 10.66 49.06 -34.38
CA ARG A 322 9.48 49.79 -33.85
C ARG A 322 8.35 49.77 -34.90
N ARG A 323 7.11 49.41 -34.51
CA ARG A 323 5.88 49.70 -35.30
C ARG A 323 5.39 51.12 -34.98
N LYS A 324 5.29 51.97 -36.01
CA LYS A 324 4.52 53.22 -35.99
C LYS A 324 3.02 52.89 -36.21
N ARG A 325 2.15 53.59 -35.47
CA ARG A 325 0.69 53.51 -35.56
C ARG A 325 0.20 54.91 -35.95
N PHE A 326 -0.38 55.07 -37.14
CA PHE A 326 -1.09 56.28 -37.54
C PHE A 326 -2.60 56.01 -37.53
N LYS A 327 -3.34 56.93 -36.92
CA LYS A 327 -4.79 56.93 -36.70
C LYS A 327 -5.44 57.63 -37.91
N LYS A 328 -6.51 57.05 -38.45
CA LYS A 328 -7.32 57.59 -39.55
C LYS A 328 -8.55 58.28 -38.94
N THR A 329 -8.80 59.54 -39.29
CA THR A 329 -10.06 60.26 -39.06
C THR A 329 -10.37 61.03 -40.32
N SER A 330 -11.52 60.77 -40.93
CA SER A 330 -12.22 61.70 -41.81
C SER A 330 -13.66 61.19 -41.94
N GLY A 331 -14.58 61.88 -41.27
CA GLY A 331 -16.01 61.83 -41.52
C GLY A 331 -16.47 63.28 -41.63
N SER A 332 -16.79 63.67 -42.86
CA SER A 332 -17.61 64.77 -43.36
C SER A 332 -17.14 65.13 -44.76
#